data_AF-A0A8H5D2D6-F1
#
_entry.id   AF-A0A8H5D2D6-F1
#
_cell.length_a   1.000
_cell.length_b   1.000
_cell.length_c   1.000
_cell.angle_alpha   90.00
_cell.angle_beta   90.00
_cell.angle_gamma   90.00
#
_symmetry.space_group_name_H-M   'P 1'
#
loop_
_entity.id
_entity.type
_entity.pdbx_description
1 polymer ?
#
loop_
_entity_poly.entity_id
_entity_poly.type
_entity_poly.pdbx_seq_one_letter_code
_entity_poly.pdbx_strand_id
1 'polypeptide(L)'
;MSTIQDYLLFTTTRYDEGLAKFSWNNDENEPCPFLLCAHHHQRLVNATRVHKWPEAQKALVDYGKFKTLLAKVVENYKKSNNTDPKALRIRVALDPQGAFQTTCAPVPPFASDPTLLARGEPPTIPPGNLIEVRLDPAPTEPSVFTRTKTTKRAHYDDARARSGIPGLLTPQGPHFEALLFDMYNHVMESDIYNVAFYRGGRLPEVLA
;
A
#
# COMPACT_ATOMS: atom_id res chain seq x y z
N MET A 1 25.00 17.99 -14.75
CA MET A 1 24.14 18.57 -13.68
C MET A 1 23.24 17.46 -13.20
N SER A 2 23.51 16.90 -12.01
CA SER A 2 22.69 15.85 -11.42
C SER A 2 21.32 16.45 -11.09
N THR A 3 20.27 16.00 -11.77
CA THR A 3 18.89 16.27 -11.33
C THR A 3 18.77 15.72 -9.92
N ILE A 4 18.58 16.58 -8.93
CA ILE A 4 18.23 16.15 -7.57
C ILE A 4 16.91 15.40 -7.71
N GLN A 5 16.92 14.11 -7.41
CA GLN A 5 15.76 13.26 -7.58
C GLN A 5 14.96 13.27 -6.27
N ASP A 6 13.93 14.12 -6.21
CA ASP A 6 13.17 14.49 -5.01
C ASP A 6 12.06 13.50 -4.61
N TYR A 7 12.25 12.20 -4.81
CA TYR A 7 11.25 11.21 -4.37
C TYR A 7 11.84 9.88 -3.94
N LEU A 8 11.07 9.15 -3.15
CA LEU A 8 11.38 7.80 -2.68
C LEU A 8 10.40 6.82 -3.31
N LEU A 9 10.87 5.60 -3.59
CA LEU A 9 9.99 4.45 -3.79
C LEU A 9 9.52 3.98 -2.44
N PHE A 10 8.29 3.49 -2.33
CA PHE A 10 7.86 2.94 -1.05
C PHE A 10 6.87 1.78 -1.18
N THR A 11 6.78 1.02 -0.10
CA THR A 11 5.74 0.03 0.11
C THR A 11 5.16 0.23 1.50
N THR A 12 3.88 -0.06 1.65
CA THR A 12 3.23 -0.14 2.96
C THR A 12 2.69 -1.55 3.12
N THR A 13 3.13 -2.23 4.17
CA THR A 13 2.67 -3.56 4.56
C THR A 13 2.12 -3.51 5.98
N ARG A 14 1.60 -4.63 6.46
CA ARG A 14 1.05 -4.80 7.79
C ARG A 14 1.77 -5.95 8.49
N TYR A 15 2.25 -5.69 9.69
CA TYR A 15 2.51 -6.75 10.67
C TYR A 15 1.21 -7.03 11.42
N ASP A 16 0.88 -8.30 11.60
CA ASP A 16 -0.22 -8.76 12.45
C ASP A 16 0.05 -10.20 12.88
N GLU A 17 0.00 -10.46 14.18
CA GLU A 17 0.25 -11.81 14.73
C GLU A 17 -0.75 -12.85 14.20
N GLY A 18 -1.97 -12.42 13.88
CA GLY A 18 -3.01 -13.28 13.34
C GLY A 18 -2.73 -13.78 11.93
N LEU A 19 -1.87 -13.10 11.15
CA LEU A 19 -1.60 -13.47 9.76
C LEU A 19 -0.88 -14.81 9.60
N ALA A 20 -0.09 -15.21 10.60
CA ALA A 20 0.59 -16.50 10.59
C ALA A 20 -0.37 -17.70 10.61
N LYS A 21 -1.67 -17.48 10.88
CA LYS A 21 -2.71 -18.53 10.86
C LYS A 21 -3.22 -18.81 9.44
N PHE A 22 -2.96 -17.93 8.49
CA PHE A 22 -3.52 -18.03 7.14
C PHE A 22 -2.48 -18.55 6.16
N SER A 23 -2.70 -19.75 5.63
CA SER A 23 -1.76 -20.41 4.70
C SER A 23 -1.55 -19.63 3.39
N TRP A 24 -2.53 -18.84 2.96
CA TRP A 24 -2.39 -17.97 1.79
C TRP A 24 -1.37 -16.84 2.02
N ASN A 25 -1.05 -16.52 3.28
CA ASN A 25 -0.04 -15.53 3.64
C ASN A 25 1.33 -16.15 3.94
N ASN A 26 1.51 -17.46 3.72
CA ASN A 26 2.80 -18.10 3.95
C ASN A 26 3.88 -17.50 3.03
N ASP A 27 5.10 -17.40 3.55
CA ASP A 27 6.28 -16.97 2.82
C ASP A 27 7.25 -18.14 2.73
N GLU A 28 7.62 -18.55 1.52
CA GLU A 28 8.46 -19.75 1.29
C GLU A 28 7.88 -21.03 1.96
N ASN A 29 6.54 -21.12 2.01
CA ASN A 29 5.72 -22.14 2.70
C ASN A 29 5.70 -22.06 4.24
N GLU A 30 6.37 -21.07 4.84
CA GLU A 30 6.38 -20.86 6.28
C GLU A 30 5.36 -19.79 6.72
N PRO A 31 4.77 -19.91 7.92
CA PRO A 31 3.89 -18.87 8.46
C PRO A 31 4.58 -17.49 8.51
N CYS A 32 3.92 -16.47 7.94
CA CYS A 32 4.46 -15.11 7.91
C CYS A 32 3.50 -14.12 8.60
N PRO A 33 3.98 -13.31 9.57
CA PRO A 33 3.16 -12.29 10.23
C PRO A 33 3.10 -10.98 9.42
N PHE A 34 3.76 -10.89 8.27
CA PHE A 34 3.72 -9.74 7.39
C PHE A 34 2.80 -10.01 6.20
N LEU A 35 1.80 -9.16 6.02
CA LEU A 35 0.81 -9.31 4.95
C LEU A 35 1.51 -9.23 3.58
N LEU A 36 1.41 -10.29 2.77
CA LEU A 36 1.93 -10.37 1.40
C LEU A 36 3.40 -9.93 1.28
N CYS A 37 4.26 -10.38 2.22
CA CYS A 37 5.65 -9.94 2.35
C CYS A 37 6.45 -9.98 1.04
N ALA A 38 6.43 -11.14 0.35
CA ALA A 38 7.14 -11.34 -0.91
C ALA A 38 6.65 -10.39 -2.01
N HIS A 39 5.34 -10.14 -2.10
CA HIS A 39 4.77 -9.21 -3.07
C HIS A 39 5.22 -7.77 -2.82
N HIS A 40 5.34 -7.34 -1.55
CA HIS A 40 5.85 -6.01 -1.23
C HIS A 40 7.32 -5.83 -1.59
N HIS A 41 8.15 -6.85 -1.35
CA HIS A 41 9.55 -6.85 -1.76
C HIS A 41 9.69 -6.82 -3.29
N GLN A 42 9.00 -7.71 -3.99
CA GLN A 42 9.05 -7.79 -5.46
C GLN A 42 8.53 -6.50 -6.11
N ARG A 43 7.49 -5.87 -5.53
CA ARG A 43 7.00 -4.58 -6.00
C ARG A 43 8.06 -3.48 -5.91
N LEU A 44 8.82 -3.43 -4.81
CA LEU A 44 9.95 -2.50 -4.68
C LEU A 44 11.07 -2.82 -5.67
N VAL A 45 11.43 -4.10 -5.87
CA VAL A 45 12.44 -4.53 -6.86
C VAL A 45 12.01 -4.12 -8.28
N ASN A 46 10.74 -4.32 -8.63
CA ASN A 46 10.21 -3.92 -9.94
C ASN A 46 10.24 -2.40 -10.11
N ALA A 47 9.90 -1.65 -9.06
CA ALA A 47 9.96 -0.19 -9.09
C ALA A 47 11.39 0.32 -9.30
N THR A 48 12.41 -0.24 -8.62
CA THR A 48 13.80 0.19 -8.82
C THR A 48 14.27 -0.03 -10.26
N ARG A 49 13.86 -1.13 -10.90
CA ARG A 49 14.13 -1.38 -12.34
C ARG A 49 13.46 -0.35 -13.24
N VAL A 50 12.17 -0.09 -13.01
CA VAL A 50 11.37 0.88 -13.77
C VAL A 50 11.97 2.29 -13.70
N HIS A 51 12.46 2.68 -12.51
CA HIS A 51 13.06 3.99 -12.27
C HIS A 51 14.56 4.05 -12.59
N LYS A 52 15.18 2.93 -12.99
CA LYS A 52 16.61 2.81 -13.30
C LYS A 52 17.49 3.19 -12.11
N TRP A 53 17.18 2.66 -10.92
CA TRP A 53 17.93 2.89 -9.67
C TRP A 53 18.78 1.66 -9.30
N PRO A 54 20.00 1.53 -9.87
CA PRO A 54 20.81 0.32 -9.70
C PRO A 54 21.28 0.11 -8.25
N GLU A 55 21.63 1.17 -7.52
CA GLU A 55 22.07 1.03 -6.12
C GLU A 55 20.91 0.61 -5.20
N ALA A 56 19.74 1.22 -5.37
CA ALA A 56 18.51 0.78 -4.72
C ALA A 56 18.14 -0.67 -5.05
N GLN A 57 18.33 -1.10 -6.30
CA GLN A 57 18.08 -2.48 -6.70
C GLN A 57 19.04 -3.44 -6.00
N LYS A 58 20.34 -3.11 -5.91
CA LYS A 58 21.34 -3.92 -5.16
C LYS A 58 20.95 -4.09 -3.69
N ALA A 59 20.44 -3.03 -3.05
CA ALA A 59 19.98 -3.07 -1.67
C ALA A 59 18.82 -4.06 -1.43
N LEU A 60 18.08 -4.41 -2.47
CA LEU A 60 16.94 -5.34 -2.42
C LEU A 60 17.24 -6.76 -2.94
N VAL A 61 18.46 -7.05 -3.39
CA VAL A 61 18.79 -8.40 -3.93
C VAL A 61 18.54 -9.51 -2.91
N ASP A 62 18.77 -9.21 -1.64
CA ASP A 62 18.60 -10.15 -0.53
C ASP A 62 17.22 -9.96 0.13
N TYR A 63 16.30 -10.88 -0.15
CA TYR A 63 14.98 -10.89 0.45
C TYR A 63 15.02 -11.11 1.98
N GLY A 64 15.98 -11.90 2.48
CA GLY A 64 16.16 -12.14 3.91
C GLY A 64 16.52 -10.87 4.68
N LYS A 65 17.29 -9.96 4.08
CA LYS A 65 17.56 -8.62 4.65
C LYS A 65 16.30 -7.77 4.73
N PHE A 66 15.41 -7.86 3.74
CA PHE A 66 14.12 -7.17 3.78
C PHE A 66 13.22 -7.70 4.91
N LYS A 67 13.14 -9.03 5.09
CA LYS A 67 12.43 -9.64 6.23
C LYS A 67 13.01 -9.20 7.57
N THR A 68 14.34 -9.22 7.68
CA THR A 68 15.06 -8.76 8.88
C THR A 68 14.78 -7.28 9.17
N LEU A 69 14.70 -6.43 8.14
CA LEU A 69 14.34 -5.02 8.30
C LEU A 69 12.94 -4.88 8.91
N LEU A 70 11.94 -5.59 8.38
CA LEU A 70 10.57 -5.55 8.90
C LEU A 70 10.50 -6.03 10.36
N ALA A 71 11.16 -7.14 10.68
CA ALA A 71 11.24 -7.66 12.06
C ALA A 71 11.88 -6.63 13.01
N LYS A 72 12.97 -5.97 12.60
CA LYS A 72 13.61 -4.90 13.37
C LYS A 72 12.68 -3.71 13.61
N VAL A 73 11.86 -3.33 12.63
CA VAL A 73 10.87 -2.25 12.82
C VAL A 73 9.88 -2.59 13.93
N VAL A 74 9.36 -3.83 13.94
CA VAL A 74 8.44 -4.32 14.98
C VAL A 74 9.13 -4.31 16.35
N GLU A 75 10.33 -4.89 16.45
CA GLU A 75 11.08 -4.96 17.71
C GLU A 75 11.47 -3.58 18.26
N ASN A 76 11.88 -2.66 17.38
CA ASN A 76 12.19 -1.29 17.78
C ASN A 76 10.95 -0.57 18.29
N TYR A 77 9.79 -0.74 17.64
CA TYR A 77 8.53 -0.18 18.13
C TYR A 77 8.19 -0.71 19.54
N LYS A 78 8.33 -2.03 19.76
CA LYS A 78 8.08 -2.66 21.07
C LYS A 78 8.93 -2.03 22.17
N LYS A 79 10.24 -1.92 21.91
CA LYS A 79 11.23 -1.35 22.84
C LYS A 79 10.98 0.13 23.12
N SER A 80 10.79 0.94 22.08
CA SER A 80 10.64 2.39 22.24
C SER A 80 9.34 2.80 22.92
N ASN A 81 8.26 2.02 22.77
CA ASN A 81 6.95 2.34 23.34
C ASN A 81 6.60 1.52 24.59
N ASN A 82 7.48 0.60 25.01
CA ASN A 82 7.24 -0.34 26.11
C ASN A 82 5.87 -1.05 25.98
N THR A 83 5.57 -1.56 24.78
CA THR A 83 4.29 -2.18 24.44
C THR A 83 4.48 -3.37 23.49
N ASP A 84 3.51 -4.27 23.43
CA ASP A 84 3.51 -5.42 22.51
C ASP A 84 2.31 -5.30 21.54
N PRO A 85 2.46 -4.56 20.42
CA PRO A 85 1.35 -4.30 19.51
C PRO A 85 0.97 -5.59 18.78
N LYS A 86 -0.33 -5.89 18.74
CA LYS A 86 -0.85 -7.05 17.99
C LYS A 86 -0.84 -6.84 16.47
N ALA A 87 -0.85 -5.59 16.02
CA ALA A 87 -0.68 -5.24 14.63
C ALA A 87 -0.05 -3.85 14.45
N LEU A 88 0.72 -3.69 13.38
CA LEU A 88 1.37 -2.45 12.98
C LEU A 88 1.20 -2.23 11.47
N ARG A 89 0.88 -1.00 11.06
CA ARG A 89 1.09 -0.55 9.68
C ARG A 89 2.54 -0.13 9.54
N ILE A 90 3.27 -0.75 8.61
CA ILE A 90 4.70 -0.49 8.38
C ILE A 90 4.85 0.11 6.98
N ARG A 91 5.48 1.28 6.90
CA ARG A 91 5.89 1.90 5.64
C ARG A 91 7.40 1.79 5.50
N VAL A 92 7.85 1.24 4.39
CA VAL A 92 9.26 1.16 3.99
C VAL A 92 9.44 2.01 2.75
N ALA A 93 10.22 3.08 2.85
CA ALA A 93 10.65 3.91 1.74
C ALA A 93 12.11 3.63 1.41
N LEU A 94 12.48 3.78 0.15
CA LEU A 94 13.79 3.49 -0.42
C LEU A 94 14.21 4.65 -1.32
N ASP A 95 15.40 5.17 -1.09
CA ASP A 95 16.00 6.22 -1.91
C ASP A 95 16.80 5.64 -3.10
N PRO A 96 17.24 6.48 -4.05
CA PRO A 96 18.03 6.02 -5.20
C PRO A 96 19.37 5.36 -4.85
N GLN A 97 19.94 5.71 -3.69
CA GLN A 97 21.23 5.21 -3.18
C GLN A 97 21.09 3.87 -2.44
N GLY A 98 19.87 3.41 -2.20
CA GLY A 98 19.58 2.16 -1.51
C GLY A 98 19.45 2.28 0.01
N ALA A 99 19.30 3.50 0.54
CA ALA A 99 18.99 3.69 1.95
C ALA A 99 17.49 3.50 2.22
N PHE A 100 17.19 2.71 3.24
CA PHE A 100 15.83 2.49 3.71
C PHE A 100 15.43 3.51 4.77
N GLN A 101 14.19 3.99 4.67
CA GLN A 101 13.52 4.79 5.70
C GLN A 101 12.25 4.07 6.11
N THR A 102 12.07 3.81 7.41
CA THR A 102 10.93 3.05 7.91
C THR A 102 10.12 3.85 8.90
N THR A 103 8.80 3.84 8.76
CA THR A 103 7.88 4.33 9.79
C THR A 103 6.85 3.25 10.12
N CYS A 104 6.33 3.26 11.34
CA CYS A 104 5.24 2.37 11.72
C CYS A 104 4.28 3.04 12.70
N ALA A 105 3.05 2.53 12.75
CA ALA A 105 2.01 2.98 13.66
C ALA A 105 1.10 1.79 14.05
N PRO A 106 0.55 1.78 15.27
CA PRO A 106 -0.40 0.76 15.70
C PRO A 106 -1.67 0.81 14.86
N VAL A 107 -2.22 -0.37 14.56
CA VAL A 107 -3.52 -0.54 13.91
C VAL A 107 -4.31 -1.64 14.62
N PRO A 108 -5.65 -1.62 14.57
CA PRO A 108 -6.44 -2.72 15.12
C PRO A 108 -6.09 -4.04 14.42
N PRO A 109 -5.89 -5.16 15.15
CA PRO A 109 -5.61 -6.47 14.55
C PRO A 109 -6.78 -6.96 13.70
N PHE A 110 -6.53 -7.88 12.76
CA PHE A 110 -7.60 -8.44 11.93
C PHE A 110 -8.50 -9.31 12.80
N ALA A 111 -9.81 -9.04 12.74
CA ALA A 111 -10.82 -9.82 13.46
C ALA A 111 -11.14 -11.15 12.75
N SER A 112 -10.91 -11.22 11.42
CA SER A 112 -11.20 -12.36 10.56
C SER A 112 -10.22 -12.39 9.37
N ASP A 113 -10.32 -13.40 8.50
CA ASP A 113 -9.51 -13.46 7.28
C ASP A 113 -9.83 -12.27 6.35
N PRO A 114 -8.86 -11.36 6.09
CA PRO A 114 -9.07 -10.18 5.27
C PRO A 114 -9.37 -10.47 3.79
N THR A 115 -9.16 -11.71 3.33
CA THR A 115 -9.41 -12.11 1.93
C THR A 115 -10.83 -12.60 1.67
N LEU A 116 -11.64 -12.81 2.72
CA LEU A 116 -13.01 -13.33 2.57
C LEU A 116 -13.87 -12.43 1.67
N LEU A 117 -13.67 -11.13 1.74
CA LEU A 117 -14.38 -10.15 0.92
C LEU A 117 -14.16 -10.36 -0.59
N ALA A 118 -13.00 -10.86 -0.98
CA ALA A 118 -12.69 -11.13 -2.38
C ALA A 118 -13.31 -12.45 -2.89
N ARG A 119 -13.80 -13.32 -1.99
CA ARG A 119 -14.25 -14.69 -2.30
C ARG A 119 -15.75 -14.89 -2.17
N GLY A 120 -16.48 -13.91 -1.65
CA GLY A 120 -17.90 -14.01 -1.35
C GLY A 120 -18.72 -12.87 -1.93
N GLU A 121 -20.01 -12.86 -1.59
CA GLU A 121 -20.85 -11.69 -1.79
C GLU A 121 -20.33 -10.53 -0.93
N PRO A 122 -20.42 -9.27 -1.41
CA PRO A 122 -20.06 -8.11 -0.63
C PRO A 122 -20.85 -8.14 0.67
N PRO A 123 -20.19 -7.99 1.84
CA PRO A 123 -20.90 -7.95 3.09
C PRO A 123 -21.85 -6.76 3.09
N THR A 124 -22.93 -6.84 3.87
CA THR A 124 -23.68 -5.64 4.25
C THR A 124 -22.74 -4.74 5.04
N ILE A 125 -22.29 -3.64 4.42
CA ILE A 125 -21.42 -2.66 5.07
C ILE A 125 -22.30 -1.73 5.93
N PRO A 126 -22.07 -1.61 7.25
CA PRO A 126 -22.77 -0.65 8.07
C PRO A 126 -22.60 0.77 7.49
N PRO A 127 -23.63 1.63 7.49
CA PRO A 127 -23.53 2.97 6.88
C PRO A 127 -22.34 3.80 7.37
N GLY A 128 -21.94 3.65 8.64
CA GLY A 128 -20.78 4.35 9.21
C GLY A 128 -19.40 3.87 8.72
N ASN A 129 -19.35 2.76 7.98
CA ASN A 129 -18.13 2.20 7.39
C ASN A 129 -18.06 2.41 5.87
N LEU A 130 -19.05 3.07 5.28
CA LEU A 130 -19.03 3.43 3.86
C LEU A 130 -18.07 4.61 3.65
N ILE A 131 -17.30 4.51 2.56
CA ILE A 131 -16.39 5.55 2.08
C ILE A 131 -17.08 6.21 0.88
N GLU A 132 -17.17 7.54 0.89
CA GLU A 132 -17.69 8.26 -0.27
C GLU A 132 -16.59 8.36 -1.33
N VAL A 133 -16.87 7.83 -2.52
CA VAL A 133 -15.95 7.87 -3.66
C VAL A 133 -16.42 8.94 -4.63
N ARG A 134 -15.57 9.92 -4.92
CA ARG A 134 -15.86 11.00 -5.87
C ARG A 134 -15.00 10.85 -7.12
N LEU A 135 -15.62 10.84 -8.28
CA LEU A 135 -14.90 10.89 -9.55
C LEU A 135 -14.17 12.23 -9.66
N ASP A 136 -12.86 12.17 -9.91
CA ASP A 136 -12.07 13.34 -10.29
C ASP A 136 -12.71 14.00 -11.53
N PRO A 137 -12.86 15.33 -11.61
CA PRO A 137 -13.38 15.97 -12.82
C PRO A 137 -12.38 16.04 -13.98
N ALA A 138 -11.10 15.68 -13.77
CA ALA A 138 -10.07 15.69 -14.81
C ALA A 138 -9.42 14.30 -15.00
N PRO A 139 -9.05 13.91 -16.23
CA PRO A 139 -8.35 12.67 -16.46
C PRO A 139 -6.93 12.72 -15.89
N THR A 140 -6.41 11.56 -15.51
CA THR A 140 -5.01 11.37 -15.10
C THR A 140 -4.23 10.71 -16.22
N GLU A 141 -3.11 11.30 -16.62
CA GLU A 141 -2.19 10.68 -17.58
C GLU A 141 -1.45 9.50 -16.92
N PRO A 142 -1.57 8.26 -17.44
CA PRO A 142 -0.81 7.13 -16.91
C PRO A 142 0.69 7.36 -17.06
N SER A 143 1.44 7.13 -15.98
CA SER A 143 2.89 7.33 -15.99
C SER A 143 3.58 6.30 -15.10
N VAL A 144 4.91 6.39 -15.04
CA VAL A 144 5.68 5.64 -14.04
C VAL A 144 5.22 5.93 -12.61
N PHE A 145 4.74 7.14 -12.33
CA PHE A 145 4.32 7.56 -10.98
C PHE A 145 2.91 7.09 -10.59
N THR A 146 2.10 6.63 -11.56
CA THR A 146 0.84 5.91 -11.30
C THR A 146 1.05 4.39 -11.28
N ARG A 147 2.04 3.88 -12.04
CA ARG A 147 2.39 2.45 -12.04
C ARG A 147 3.14 2.00 -10.78
N THR A 148 3.92 2.89 -10.17
CA THR A 148 4.78 2.57 -9.03
C THR A 148 4.45 3.45 -7.85
N LYS A 149 4.60 2.91 -6.64
CA LYS A 149 4.28 3.64 -5.42
C LYS A 149 5.48 4.52 -5.03
N THR A 150 5.33 5.83 -5.22
CA THR A 150 6.38 6.82 -4.94
C THR A 150 5.87 7.95 -4.05
N THR A 151 6.78 8.70 -3.42
CA THR A 151 6.39 9.95 -2.72
C THR A 151 6.01 11.08 -3.66
N LYS A 152 6.25 10.97 -4.97
CA LYS A 152 5.81 11.93 -5.96
C LYS A 152 4.34 11.68 -6.30
N ARG A 153 3.45 12.38 -5.58
CA ARG A 153 2.00 12.11 -5.57
C ARG A 153 1.13 13.29 -6.01
N ALA A 154 1.73 14.32 -6.60
CA ALA A 154 1.02 15.53 -7.01
C ALA A 154 -0.28 15.25 -7.79
N HIS A 155 -0.28 14.28 -8.72
CA HIS A 155 -1.49 13.92 -9.47
C HIS A 155 -2.63 13.38 -8.59
N TYR A 156 -2.32 12.61 -7.54
CA TYR A 156 -3.31 12.16 -6.55
C TYR A 156 -3.76 13.31 -5.65
N ASP A 157 -2.83 14.18 -5.24
CA ASP A 157 -3.13 15.33 -4.38
C ASP A 157 -4.02 16.35 -5.12
N ASP A 158 -3.74 16.60 -6.40
CA ASP A 158 -4.53 17.45 -7.28
C ASP A 158 -5.93 16.86 -7.54
N ALA A 159 -6.05 15.53 -7.72
CA ALA A 159 -7.33 14.85 -7.85
C ALA A 159 -8.21 15.04 -6.61
N ARG A 160 -7.63 14.89 -5.41
CA ARG A 160 -8.34 15.17 -4.15
C ARG A 160 -8.79 16.64 -4.08
N ALA A 161 -7.90 17.58 -4.42
CA ALA A 161 -8.20 19.01 -4.39
C ALA A 161 -9.35 19.38 -5.35
N ARG A 162 -9.32 18.89 -6.59
CA ARG A 162 -10.40 19.09 -7.58
C ARG A 162 -11.74 18.50 -7.13
N SER A 163 -11.71 17.39 -6.40
CA SER A 163 -12.90 16.72 -5.84
C SER A 163 -13.37 17.28 -4.50
N GLY A 164 -12.77 18.37 -4.02
CA GLY A 164 -13.12 18.98 -2.73
C GLY A 164 -12.87 18.05 -1.54
N ILE A 165 -11.88 17.17 -1.66
CA ILE A 165 -11.53 16.18 -0.65
C ILE A 165 -10.35 16.72 0.19
N PRO A 166 -10.48 16.77 1.53
CA PRO A 166 -9.37 17.18 2.40
C PRO A 166 -8.11 16.31 2.22
N GLY A 167 -6.94 16.87 2.52
CA GLY A 167 -5.69 16.13 2.47
C GLY A 167 -5.69 14.88 3.37
N LEU A 168 -4.82 13.91 3.05
CA LEU A 168 -4.72 12.61 3.73
C LEU A 168 -4.42 12.68 5.25
N LEU A 169 -4.03 13.85 5.76
CA LEU A 169 -3.71 14.06 7.17
C LEU A 169 -4.93 14.40 8.04
N THR A 170 -6.15 14.36 7.48
CA THR A 170 -7.38 14.69 8.23
C THR A 170 -7.83 13.47 9.02
N PRO A 171 -7.63 13.42 10.36
CA PRO A 171 -7.63 12.14 11.07
C PRO A 171 -9.01 11.68 11.59
N GLN A 172 -10.09 12.44 11.35
CA GLN A 172 -11.43 12.17 11.94
C GLN A 172 -12.62 12.55 11.03
N GLY A 173 -12.41 12.81 9.74
CA GLY A 173 -13.49 13.16 8.80
C GLY A 173 -14.13 11.93 8.13
N PRO A 174 -15.25 12.10 7.39
CA PRO A 174 -15.73 11.07 6.49
C PRO A 174 -14.58 10.64 5.58
N HIS A 175 -14.43 9.33 5.39
CA HIS A 175 -13.43 8.82 4.46
C HIS A 175 -13.93 9.14 3.05
N PHE A 176 -13.24 10.06 2.38
CA PHE A 176 -13.45 10.36 0.97
C PHE A 176 -12.25 9.88 0.16
N GLU A 177 -12.54 9.29 -0.99
CA GLU A 177 -11.54 8.87 -1.97
C GLU A 177 -11.82 9.53 -3.32
N ALA A 178 -10.76 10.01 -3.97
CA ALA A 178 -10.84 10.46 -5.35
C ALA A 178 -10.68 9.25 -6.26
N LEU A 179 -11.64 8.99 -7.15
CA LEU A 179 -11.56 7.97 -8.20
C LEU A 179 -10.95 8.59 -9.45
N LEU A 180 -9.86 7.99 -9.94
CA LEU A 180 -9.12 8.46 -11.11
C LEU A 180 -9.53 7.65 -12.35
N PHE A 181 -9.48 8.32 -13.49
CA PHE A 181 -9.70 7.73 -14.81
C PHE A 181 -8.69 8.27 -15.81
N ASP A 182 -8.41 7.51 -16.87
CA ASP A 182 -7.45 7.91 -17.91
C ASP A 182 -8.09 8.79 -19.01
N MET A 183 -7.28 9.24 -19.96
CA MET A 183 -7.74 10.05 -21.11
C MET A 183 -8.72 9.33 -22.06
N TYR A 184 -8.94 8.03 -21.88
CA TYR A 184 -9.89 7.21 -22.62
C TYR A 184 -11.15 6.86 -21.81
N ASN A 185 -11.33 7.47 -20.64
CA ASN A 185 -12.44 7.20 -19.72
C ASN A 185 -12.42 5.79 -19.08
N HIS A 186 -11.26 5.15 -19.01
CA HIS A 186 -11.11 3.92 -18.22
C HIS A 186 -10.83 4.27 -16.76
N VAL A 187 -11.55 3.60 -15.85
CA VAL A 187 -11.25 3.68 -14.41
C VAL A 187 -9.87 3.09 -14.15
N MET A 188 -9.08 3.78 -13.34
CA MET A 188 -7.74 3.33 -12.93
C MET A 188 -7.75 2.78 -11.50
N GLU A 189 -7.79 3.68 -10.52
CA GLU A 189 -7.67 3.41 -9.08
C GLU A 189 -8.20 4.61 -8.29
N SER A 190 -8.24 4.52 -6.95
CA SER A 190 -8.39 5.69 -6.11
C SER A 190 -7.04 6.29 -5.75
N ASP A 191 -7.04 7.42 -5.05
CA ASP A 191 -5.80 8.09 -4.67
C ASP A 191 -4.90 7.24 -3.75
N ILE A 192 -5.46 6.35 -2.92
CA ILE A 192 -4.66 5.46 -2.05
C ILE A 192 -4.97 3.96 -2.18
N TYR A 193 -6.08 3.56 -2.81
CA TYR A 193 -6.52 2.18 -2.97
C TYR A 193 -6.67 1.77 -4.44
N ASN A 194 -6.55 0.47 -4.72
CA ASN A 194 -7.09 -0.10 -5.94
C ASN A 194 -8.60 -0.29 -5.81
N VAL A 195 -9.32 -0.30 -6.94
CA VAL A 195 -10.78 -0.43 -6.97
C VAL A 195 -11.21 -1.74 -7.63
N ALA A 196 -12.30 -2.30 -7.13
CA ALA A 196 -12.97 -3.45 -7.73
C ALA A 196 -14.48 -3.19 -7.76
N PHE A 197 -15.14 -3.63 -8.82
CA PHE A 197 -16.57 -3.42 -9.02
C PHE A 197 -17.32 -4.74 -8.89
N TYR A 198 -18.18 -4.86 -7.90
CA TYR A 198 -19.05 -6.03 -7.80
C TYR A 198 -20.13 -5.98 -8.89
N ARG A 199 -20.16 -6.99 -9.76
CA ARG A 199 -21.12 -7.07 -10.88
C ARG A 199 -21.59 -8.50 -11.07
N GLY A 200 -22.91 -8.70 -11.16
CA GLY A 200 -23.50 -9.99 -11.53
C GLY A 200 -23.14 -11.13 -10.57
N GLY A 201 -22.99 -10.86 -9.27
CA GLY A 201 -22.68 -11.89 -8.27
C GLY A 201 -21.19 -12.15 -8.02
N ARG A 202 -20.28 -11.39 -8.66
CA ARG A 202 -18.83 -11.60 -8.55
C ARG A 202 -18.07 -10.28 -8.46
N LEU A 203 -17.00 -10.27 -7.68
CA LEU A 203 -15.91 -9.31 -7.87
C LEU A 203 -15.05 -9.80 -9.04
N PRO A 204 -14.54 -8.90 -9.92
CA PRO A 204 -13.59 -9.31 -10.95
C PRO A 204 -12.37 -9.96 -10.29
N GLU A 205 -11.88 -11.05 -10.88
CA GLU A 205 -10.59 -11.62 -10.50
C GLU A 205 -9.54 -10.53 -10.67
N VAL A 206 -8.92 -10.12 -9.57
CA VAL A 206 -7.73 -9.27 -9.63
C VAL A 206 -6.63 -10.17 -10.16
N LEU A 207 -6.33 -10.07 -11.46
CA LEU A 207 -5.15 -10.69 -12.05
C LEU A 207 -3.93 -10.09 -11.35
N ALA A 208 -3.35 -10.88 -10.46
CA ALA A 208 -2.09 -10.59 -9.77
C ALA A 208 -0.89 -10.74 -10.71
#